data_AF-A0A6D2JFE1-F1
#
_entry.id   AF-A0A6D2JFE1-F1
#
_cell.length_a   1.000
_cell.length_b   1.000
_cell.length_c   1.000
_cell.angle_alpha   90.00
_cell.angle_beta   90.00
_cell.angle_gamma   90.00
#
_symmetry.space_group_name_H-M   'P 1'
#
loop_
_entity.id
_entity.type
_entity.pdbx_description
1 polymer ?
#
loop_
_entity_poly.entity_id
_entity_poly.type
_entity_poly.pdbx_seq_one_letter_code
_entity_poly.pdbx_strand_id
1 'polypeptide(L)'
;MMWRTIECSLRHEIVSEGVCIDGVLYYLGEEEEGENLVIVCFDVRYEKFKFIYPEGFCRLIDYKGKLGVVYWEDDNVKVDGDAIGLRVWVLEYSEKREWSKYAYTLWDDNFFFHNGSYVSVAVVGVTAKGEIVLPMTHYTSKKPFYVFYFNLEKNTLQSVEIKGLGVNNKYSGKRRVYTFVDHVEDLNINDAKLLKQISIYNNLCSISEDKISVGRRRRR
;
A
#
# COMPACT_ATOMS: atom_id res chain seq x y z
N MET A 1 3.57 11.68 -29.46
CA MET A 1 2.61 10.63 -29.06
C MET A 1 1.21 11.23 -29.14
N MET A 2 0.23 10.47 -29.65
CA MET A 2 -1.18 10.87 -29.65
C MET A 2 -1.93 9.91 -28.73
N TRP A 3 -2.80 10.45 -27.89
CA TRP A 3 -3.69 9.65 -27.05
C TRP A 3 -4.77 9.00 -27.92
N ARG A 4 -5.11 7.75 -27.62
CA ARG A 4 -6.26 7.06 -28.21
C ARG A 4 -7.05 6.33 -27.13
N THR A 5 -8.36 6.23 -27.36
CA THR A 5 -9.27 5.50 -26.47
C THR A 5 -9.25 4.01 -26.82
N ILE A 6 -9.31 3.16 -25.80
CA ILE A 6 -9.49 1.72 -25.93
C ILE A 6 -10.86 1.39 -25.35
N GLU A 7 -11.70 0.68 -26.11
CA GLU A 7 -13.02 0.29 -25.65
C GLU A 7 -12.92 -0.89 -24.67
N CYS A 8 -13.53 -0.72 -23.49
CA CYS A 8 -13.73 -1.79 -22.52
C CYS A 8 -15.19 -2.24 -22.60
N SER A 9 -15.42 -3.55 -22.61
CA SER A 9 -16.78 -4.11 -22.64
C SER A 9 -17.56 -3.88 -21.34
N LEU A 10 -16.87 -3.56 -20.24
CA LEU A 10 -17.46 -3.34 -18.93
C LEU A 10 -17.37 -1.87 -18.54
N ARG A 11 -18.51 -1.26 -18.22
CA ARG A 11 -18.58 0.09 -17.64
C ARG A 11 -18.34 0.03 -16.14
N HIS A 12 -17.36 0.79 -15.68
CA HIS A 12 -16.95 0.79 -14.29
C HIS A 12 -16.19 2.08 -13.95
N GLU A 13 -16.25 2.47 -12.70
CA GLU A 13 -15.40 3.53 -12.14
C GLU A 13 -14.17 2.94 -11.47
N ILE A 14 -13.02 3.61 -11.55
CA ILE A 14 -11.78 3.16 -10.89
C ILE A 14 -11.83 3.57 -9.42
N VAL A 15 -11.70 2.60 -8.51
CA VAL A 15 -11.82 2.83 -7.06
C VAL A 15 -10.53 2.57 -6.28
N SER A 16 -9.47 2.09 -6.94
CA SER A 16 -8.17 1.92 -6.30
C SER A 16 -6.98 2.15 -7.24
N GLU A 17 -5.81 2.32 -6.63
CA GLU A 17 -4.54 2.29 -7.35
C GLU A 17 -4.30 0.91 -7.98
N GLY A 18 -3.78 0.91 -9.20
CA GLY A 18 -3.47 -0.31 -9.94
C GLY A 18 -2.04 -0.81 -9.73
N VAL A 19 -1.81 -2.07 -10.10
CA VAL A 19 -0.49 -2.70 -10.16
C VAL A 19 -0.25 -3.25 -11.56
N CYS A 20 0.94 -3.02 -12.11
CA CYS A 20 1.34 -3.56 -13.41
C CYS A 20 2.30 -4.72 -13.20
N ILE A 21 1.93 -5.91 -13.67
CA ILE A 21 2.70 -7.14 -13.49
C ILE A 21 2.84 -7.79 -14.86
N ASP A 22 4.08 -7.93 -15.33
CA ASP A 22 4.42 -8.60 -16.60
C ASP A 22 3.59 -8.11 -17.81
N GLY A 23 3.40 -6.79 -17.91
CA GLY A 23 2.64 -6.17 -19.02
C GLY A 23 1.11 -6.26 -18.90
N VAL A 24 0.59 -6.72 -17.76
CA VAL A 24 -0.84 -6.69 -17.43
C VAL A 24 -1.07 -5.67 -16.32
N LEU A 25 -1.92 -4.68 -16.58
CA LEU A 25 -2.37 -3.71 -15.59
C LEU A 25 -3.59 -4.27 -14.86
N TYR A 26 -3.51 -4.36 -13.54
CA TYR A 26 -4.60 -4.75 -12.66
C TYR A 26 -5.05 -3.56 -11.84
N TYR A 27 -6.35 -3.30 -11.75
CA TYR A 27 -6.90 -2.27 -10.87
C TYR A 27 -8.29 -2.66 -10.40
N LEU A 28 -8.71 -2.13 -9.24
CA LEU A 28 -10.06 -2.35 -8.74
C LEU A 28 -11.00 -1.28 -9.32
N GLY A 29 -12.14 -1.73 -9.82
CA GLY A 29 -13.25 -0.90 -10.24
C GLY A 29 -14.55 -1.31 -9.57
N GLU A 30 -15.54 -0.46 -9.73
CA GLU A 30 -16.93 -0.68 -9.31
C GLU A 30 -17.84 -0.58 -10.54
N GLU A 31 -18.64 -1.63 -10.77
CA GLU A 31 -19.56 -1.69 -11.91
C GLU A 31 -20.74 -0.71 -11.74
N GLU A 32 -21.01 0.09 -12.76
CA GLU A 32 -22.08 1.11 -12.73
C GLU A 32 -23.48 0.50 -12.56
N GLU A 33 -23.73 -0.67 -13.14
CA GLU A 33 -25.07 -1.28 -13.22
C GLU A 33 -25.38 -2.24 -12.05
N GLY A 34 -24.44 -2.48 -11.14
CA GLY A 34 -24.60 -3.53 -10.12
C GLY A 34 -23.87 -3.35 -8.79
N GLU A 35 -23.16 -2.23 -8.58
CA GLU A 35 -22.39 -1.95 -7.35
C GLU A 35 -21.41 -3.09 -6.98
N ASN A 36 -21.04 -3.91 -7.97
CA ASN A 36 -20.12 -5.01 -7.77
C ASN A 36 -18.68 -4.52 -7.93
N LEU A 37 -17.82 -4.91 -7.00
CA LEU A 37 -16.39 -4.72 -7.17
C LEU A 37 -15.85 -5.71 -8.20
N VAL A 38 -14.94 -5.22 -9.04
CA VAL A 38 -14.31 -5.99 -10.10
C VAL A 38 -12.83 -5.64 -10.20
N ILE A 39 -11.96 -6.65 -10.27
CA ILE A 39 -10.57 -6.47 -10.64
C ILE A 39 -10.49 -6.55 -12.16
N VAL A 40 -10.18 -5.41 -12.77
CA VAL A 40 -9.98 -5.31 -14.22
C VAL A 40 -8.53 -5.65 -14.54
N CYS A 41 -8.35 -6.59 -15.45
CA CYS A 41 -7.04 -7.04 -15.94
C CYS A 41 -6.91 -6.58 -17.39
N PHE A 42 -6.08 -5.56 -17.64
CA PHE A 42 -5.83 -5.02 -18.97
C PHE A 42 -4.46 -5.48 -19.47
N ASP A 43 -4.46 -6.39 -20.45
CA ASP A 43 -3.25 -6.80 -21.14
C ASP A 43 -2.81 -5.71 -22.12
N VAL A 44 -1.72 -5.02 -21.79
CA VAL A 44 -1.24 -3.85 -22.54
C VAL A 44 -0.76 -4.23 -23.93
N ARG A 45 -0.25 -5.46 -24.11
CA ARG A 45 0.29 -5.92 -25.39
C ARG A 45 -0.80 -6.28 -26.39
N TYR A 46 -1.86 -6.93 -25.93
CA TYR A 46 -2.96 -7.37 -26.79
C TYR A 46 -4.18 -6.45 -26.75
N GLU A 47 -4.17 -5.45 -25.86
CA GLU A 47 -5.28 -4.53 -25.59
C GLU A 47 -6.57 -5.27 -25.24
N LYS A 48 -6.46 -6.30 -24.41
CA LYS A 48 -7.57 -7.17 -24.02
C LYS A 48 -7.86 -7.04 -22.53
N PHE A 49 -9.15 -6.92 -22.23
CA PHE A 49 -9.65 -6.90 -20.86
C PHE A 49 -10.08 -8.29 -20.42
N LYS A 50 -9.85 -8.59 -19.15
CA LYS A 50 -10.44 -9.71 -18.42
C LYS A 50 -10.89 -9.21 -17.05
N PHE A 51 -11.86 -9.89 -16.46
CA PHE A 51 -12.48 -9.47 -15.22
C PHE A 51 -12.38 -10.59 -14.19
N ILE A 52 -12.10 -10.21 -12.94
CA ILE A 52 -12.05 -11.10 -11.78
C ILE A 52 -12.90 -10.46 -10.69
N TYR A 53 -13.82 -11.20 -10.11
CA TYR A 53 -14.70 -10.70 -9.06
C TYR A 53 -14.12 -11.06 -7.67
N PRO A 54 -13.63 -10.08 -6.89
CA PRO A 54 -13.15 -10.32 -5.53
C PRO A 54 -14.31 -10.54 -4.55
N GLU A 55 -14.01 -11.01 -3.34
CA GLU A 55 -15.02 -11.17 -2.27
C GLU A 55 -15.47 -9.83 -1.67
N GLY A 56 -14.77 -8.74 -1.96
CA GLY A 56 -15.02 -7.42 -1.40
C GLY A 56 -13.88 -6.45 -1.70
N PHE A 57 -13.87 -5.32 -1.01
CA PHE A 57 -12.82 -4.31 -1.18
C PHE A 57 -11.46 -4.88 -0.77
N CYS A 58 -10.48 -4.72 -1.64
CA CYS A 58 -9.14 -5.26 -1.44
C CYS A 58 -8.06 -4.32 -1.96
N ARG A 59 -6.84 -4.51 -1.45
CA ARG A 59 -5.63 -3.89 -1.99
C ARG A 59 -4.93 -4.87 -2.93
N LEU A 60 -4.54 -4.38 -4.10
CA LEU A 60 -3.78 -5.16 -5.08
C LEU A 60 -2.28 -5.00 -4.79
N ILE A 61 -1.54 -6.10 -4.89
CA ILE A 61 -0.09 -6.12 -4.70
C ILE A 61 0.58 -6.98 -5.78
N ASP A 62 1.80 -6.62 -6.17
CA ASP A 62 2.69 -7.52 -6.91
C ASP A 62 3.44 -8.39 -5.89
N TYR A 63 2.97 -9.61 -5.71
CA TYR A 63 3.63 -10.58 -4.85
C TYR A 63 4.54 -11.49 -5.68
N LYS A 64 5.80 -11.11 -5.81
CA LYS A 64 6.85 -11.89 -6.52
C LYS A 64 6.48 -12.20 -7.98
N GLY A 65 5.96 -11.21 -8.70
CA GLY A 65 5.53 -11.34 -10.09
C GLY A 65 4.14 -11.96 -10.24
N LYS A 66 3.36 -12.07 -9.16
CA LYS A 66 2.00 -12.61 -9.16
C LYS A 66 1.03 -11.60 -8.61
N LEU A 67 -0.18 -11.56 -9.15
CA LEU A 67 -1.26 -10.76 -8.58
C LEU A 67 -1.61 -11.28 -7.19
N GLY A 68 -1.40 -10.45 -6.17
CA GLY A 68 -1.93 -10.66 -4.84
C GLY A 68 -3.08 -9.72 -4.52
N VAL A 69 -4.06 -10.19 -3.77
CA VAL A 69 -5.14 -9.39 -3.20
C VAL A 69 -5.09 -9.48 -1.68
N VAL A 70 -5.23 -8.34 -1.02
CA VAL A 70 -5.18 -8.22 0.44
C VAL A 70 -6.50 -7.67 0.95
N TYR A 71 -7.18 -8.45 1.78
CA TYR A 71 -8.40 -8.05 2.47
C TYR A 71 -8.10 -7.75 3.93
N TRP A 72 -8.67 -6.67 4.42
CA TRP A 72 -8.79 -6.40 5.85
C TRP A 72 -10.04 -7.12 6.36
N GLU A 73 -9.93 -7.83 7.49
CA GLU A 73 -11.13 -8.25 8.20
C GLU A 73 -11.73 -7.00 8.85
N ASP A 74 -12.90 -6.60 8.34
CA ASP A 74 -13.77 -5.47 8.76
C ASP A 74 -13.13 -4.39 9.64
N ASP A 75 -13.14 -3.15 9.13
CA ASP A 75 -12.59 -1.92 9.75
C ASP A 75 -13.07 -1.62 11.19
N ASN A 76 -13.98 -2.43 11.76
CA ASN A 76 -14.62 -2.21 13.05
C ASN A 76 -14.56 -3.40 14.04
N VAL A 77 -13.92 -4.53 13.72
CA VAL A 77 -13.87 -5.67 14.65
C VAL A 77 -12.44 -5.96 15.07
N LYS A 78 -12.06 -5.48 16.26
CA LYS A 78 -10.89 -6.02 16.97
C LYS A 78 -11.10 -7.52 17.12
N VAL A 79 -10.27 -8.32 16.45
CA VAL A 79 -10.39 -9.80 16.47
C VAL A 79 -10.16 -10.34 17.88
N ASP A 80 -9.29 -9.69 18.63
CA ASP A 80 -9.15 -9.66 20.09
C ASP A 80 -8.09 -8.56 20.34
N GLY A 81 -7.81 -8.13 21.57
CA GLY A 81 -6.98 -6.94 21.89
C GLY A 81 -5.89 -6.54 20.87
N ASP A 82 -5.85 -5.30 20.38
CA ASP A 82 -4.81 -4.75 19.48
C ASP A 82 -4.28 -5.65 18.32
N ALA A 83 -5.13 -6.55 17.79
CA ALA A 83 -4.82 -7.42 16.65
C ALA A 83 -5.57 -7.03 15.37
N ILE A 84 -4.95 -7.25 14.21
CA ILE A 84 -5.55 -7.06 12.89
C ILE A 84 -5.64 -8.40 12.14
N GLY A 85 -6.80 -8.67 11.55
CA GLY A 85 -7.00 -9.80 10.63
C GLY A 85 -6.55 -9.43 9.21
N LEU A 86 -5.69 -10.25 8.62
CA LEU A 86 -5.17 -10.06 7.27
C LEU A 86 -5.39 -11.33 6.44
N ARG A 87 -6.21 -11.23 5.39
CA ARG A 87 -6.35 -12.31 4.39
C ARG A 87 -5.62 -11.91 3.12
N VAL A 88 -4.72 -12.76 2.67
CA VAL A 88 -3.92 -12.55 1.46
C VAL A 88 -4.19 -13.69 0.52
N TRP A 89 -4.59 -13.40 -0.72
CA TRP A 89 -4.69 -14.42 -1.75
C TRP A 89 -3.74 -14.10 -2.90
N VAL A 90 -3.03 -15.10 -3.40
CA VAL A 90 -2.08 -14.97 -4.50
C VAL A 90 -2.57 -15.80 -5.67
N LEU A 91 -2.69 -15.17 -6.84
CA LEU A 91 -3.14 -15.82 -8.06
C LEU A 91 -2.03 -16.71 -8.61
N GLU A 92 -2.31 -18.01 -8.76
CA GLU A 92 -1.36 -18.96 -9.31
C GLU A 92 -1.40 -18.98 -10.85
N TYR A 93 -0.23 -19.21 -11.44
CA TYR A 93 -0.10 -19.46 -12.88
C TYR A 93 -0.61 -20.87 -13.21
N SER A 94 -1.94 -21.02 -13.28
CA SER A 94 -2.59 -22.22 -13.77
C SER A 94 -3.67 -21.85 -14.77
N GLU A 95 -3.96 -22.73 -15.75
CA GLU A 95 -5.07 -22.55 -16.69
C GLU A 95 -6.41 -22.32 -15.99
N LYS A 96 -6.52 -22.83 -14.75
CA LYS A 96 -7.70 -22.75 -13.90
C LYS A 96 -7.78 -21.49 -13.04
N ARG A 97 -6.73 -20.63 -13.01
CA ARG A 97 -6.67 -19.41 -12.18
C ARG A 97 -7.01 -19.67 -10.71
N GLU A 98 -6.29 -20.61 -10.13
CA GLU A 98 -6.47 -20.96 -8.72
C GLU A 98 -5.81 -19.93 -7.80
N TRP A 99 -6.35 -19.77 -6.59
CA TRP A 99 -5.84 -18.85 -5.59
C TRP A 99 -5.18 -19.61 -4.45
N SER A 100 -3.94 -19.26 -4.14
CA SER A 100 -3.29 -19.61 -2.87
C SER A 100 -3.82 -18.66 -1.80
N LYS A 101 -4.65 -19.15 -0.88
CA LYS A 101 -5.32 -18.35 0.16
C LYS A 101 -4.61 -18.47 1.50
N TYR A 102 -4.35 -17.34 2.14
CA TYR A 102 -3.72 -17.26 3.44
C TYR A 102 -4.52 -16.34 4.37
N ALA A 103 -4.55 -16.67 5.66
CA ALA A 103 -5.19 -15.88 6.70
C ALA A 103 -4.25 -15.77 7.89
N TYR A 104 -4.08 -14.55 8.41
CA TYR A 104 -3.19 -14.24 9.52
C TYR A 104 -3.85 -13.29 10.49
N THR A 105 -3.43 -13.38 11.74
CA THR A 105 -3.72 -12.39 12.77
C THR A 105 -2.40 -11.74 13.17
N LEU A 106 -2.26 -10.45 12.88
CA LEU A 106 -1.05 -9.69 13.19
C LEU A 106 -1.26 -8.85 14.45
N TRP A 107 -0.23 -8.78 15.28
CA TRP A 107 -0.27 -8.10 16.57
C TRP A 107 0.88 -7.09 16.68
N ASP A 108 0.54 -5.82 16.92
CA ASP A 108 1.50 -4.80 17.34
C ASP A 108 0.77 -3.65 18.04
N ASP A 109 1.27 -3.25 19.21
CA ASP A 109 0.75 -2.14 20.03
C ASP A 109 0.64 -0.82 19.24
N ASN A 110 1.36 -0.71 18.12
CA ASN A 110 1.39 0.49 17.30
C ASN A 110 0.38 0.48 16.14
N PHE A 111 -0.30 -0.64 15.85
CA PHE A 111 -1.27 -0.72 14.75
C PHE A 111 -2.47 0.20 14.92
N PHE A 112 -2.82 0.57 16.14
CA PHE A 112 -4.00 1.37 16.40
C PHE A 112 -3.66 2.78 16.85
N PHE A 113 -4.49 3.74 16.44
CA PHE A 113 -4.47 5.10 16.97
C PHE A 113 -5.66 5.32 17.92
N HIS A 114 -5.57 6.35 18.78
CA HIS A 114 -6.64 6.73 19.73
C HIS A 114 -7.15 5.59 20.63
N ASN A 115 -6.24 4.99 21.40
CA ASN A 115 -6.59 3.92 22.35
C ASN A 115 -7.34 2.75 21.71
N GLY A 116 -6.99 2.39 20.47
CA GLY A 116 -7.57 1.25 19.79
C GLY A 116 -8.84 1.56 18.98
N SER A 117 -9.19 2.82 18.71
CA SER A 117 -10.48 3.11 18.04
C SER A 117 -10.46 2.93 16.53
N TYR A 118 -9.30 2.93 15.88
CA TYR A 118 -9.18 2.62 14.45
C TYR A 118 -7.82 2.05 14.08
N VAL A 119 -7.81 1.15 13.09
CA VAL A 119 -6.60 0.62 12.47
C VAL A 119 -5.87 1.76 11.74
N SER A 120 -4.58 1.87 11.98
CA SER A 120 -3.77 3.00 11.51
C SER A 120 -2.62 2.58 10.62
N VAL A 121 -2.74 1.44 9.95
CA VAL A 121 -1.79 0.94 8.95
C VAL A 121 -2.50 0.74 7.61
N ALA A 122 -1.75 0.85 6.51
CA ALA A 122 -2.24 0.56 5.17
C ALA A 122 -1.30 -0.41 4.46
N VAL A 123 -1.78 -1.13 3.44
CA VAL A 123 -0.92 -1.89 2.52
C VAL A 123 -0.48 -0.95 1.40
N VAL A 124 0.83 -0.86 1.18
CA VAL A 124 1.40 0.00 0.11
C VAL A 124 2.19 -0.75 -0.96
N GLY A 125 2.41 -2.05 -0.76
CA GLY A 125 3.12 -2.89 -1.72
C GLY A 125 3.92 -3.99 -1.06
N VAL A 126 4.86 -4.55 -1.83
CA VAL A 126 5.68 -5.71 -1.44
C VAL A 126 7.14 -5.40 -1.78
N THR A 127 8.06 -5.70 -0.88
CA THR A 127 9.50 -5.53 -1.14
C THR A 127 10.02 -6.60 -2.10
N ALA A 128 11.20 -6.38 -2.68
CA ALA A 128 11.91 -7.40 -3.48
C ALA A 128 12.14 -8.75 -2.75
N LYS A 129 12.03 -8.79 -1.41
CA LYS A 129 12.12 -10.02 -0.61
C LYS A 129 10.79 -10.75 -0.44
N GLY A 130 9.69 -10.20 -0.95
CA GLY A 130 8.34 -10.71 -0.75
C GLY A 130 7.76 -10.36 0.61
N GLU A 131 8.16 -9.23 1.21
CA GLU A 131 7.58 -8.76 2.48
C GLU A 131 6.53 -7.69 2.18
N ILE A 132 5.30 -7.88 2.67
CA ILE A 132 4.23 -6.89 2.56
C ILE A 132 4.59 -5.70 3.46
N VAL A 133 4.55 -4.49 2.90
CA VAL A 133 4.89 -3.26 3.60
C VAL A 133 3.62 -2.62 4.14
N LEU A 134 3.60 -2.40 5.45
CA LEU A 134 2.49 -1.79 6.18
C LEU A 134 2.97 -0.54 6.92
N PRO A 135 2.98 0.65 6.31
CA PRO A 135 3.26 1.89 7.02
C PRO A 135 2.07 2.31 7.88
N MET A 136 2.36 3.05 8.96
CA MET A 136 1.32 3.81 9.63
C MET A 136 0.75 4.89 8.68
N THR A 137 -0.57 5.08 8.69
CA THR A 137 -1.27 6.04 7.82
C THR A 137 -1.21 7.47 8.35
N HIS A 138 -0.93 7.62 9.65
CA HIS A 138 -0.90 8.90 10.32
C HIS A 138 0.34 9.07 11.20
N TYR A 139 0.82 10.30 11.24
CA TYR A 139 1.90 10.73 12.12
C TYR A 139 1.39 11.80 13.11
N THR A 140 1.90 11.74 14.34
CA THR A 140 1.71 12.78 15.38
C THR A 140 3.00 12.97 16.17
N SER A 141 3.25 14.16 16.71
CA SER A 141 4.43 14.42 17.55
C SER A 141 4.47 13.64 18.87
N LYS A 142 3.37 12.98 19.24
CA LYS A 142 3.22 12.22 20.49
C LYS A 142 3.48 10.72 20.34
N LYS A 143 3.48 10.19 19.11
CA LYS A 143 3.63 8.75 18.85
C LYS A 143 4.73 8.54 17.80
N PRO A 144 5.67 7.60 18.01
CA PRO A 144 6.65 7.27 16.98
C PRO A 144 5.95 6.73 15.73
N PHE A 145 6.56 6.97 14.57
CA PHE A 145 6.07 6.44 13.30
C PHE A 145 6.73 5.10 13.03
N TYR A 146 5.94 4.11 12.66
CA TYR A 146 6.43 2.77 12.33
C TYR A 146 6.08 2.38 10.91
N VAL A 147 6.98 1.62 10.30
CA VAL A 147 6.71 0.81 9.11
C VAL A 147 6.88 -0.64 9.50
N PHE A 148 5.90 -1.47 9.16
CA PHE A 148 5.95 -2.90 9.40
C PHE A 148 6.23 -3.65 8.11
N TYR A 149 7.01 -4.73 8.23
CA TYR A 149 7.34 -5.64 7.14
C TYR A 149 6.84 -7.02 7.52
N PHE A 150 5.83 -7.51 6.81
CA PHE A 150 5.23 -8.81 7.07
C PHE A 150 5.70 -9.82 6.03
N ASN A 151 6.33 -10.90 6.49
CA ASN A 151 6.75 -12.00 5.63
C ASN A 151 5.70 -13.11 5.64
N LEU A 152 5.06 -13.32 4.49
CA LEU A 152 3.98 -14.30 4.30
C LEU A 152 4.45 -15.74 4.59
N GLU A 153 5.62 -16.11 4.08
CA GLU A 153 6.16 -17.47 4.14
C GLU A 153 6.62 -17.85 5.54
N LYS A 154 7.22 -16.88 6.25
CA LYS A 154 7.76 -17.09 7.60
C LYS A 154 6.74 -16.79 8.69
N ASN A 155 5.61 -16.18 8.32
CA ASN A 155 4.64 -15.61 9.25
C ASN A 155 5.32 -14.73 10.32
N THR A 156 6.20 -13.83 9.89
CA THR A 156 6.91 -12.92 10.80
C THR A 156 6.59 -11.48 10.50
N LEU A 157 6.29 -10.71 11.55
CA LEU A 157 6.12 -9.27 11.49
C LEU A 157 7.34 -8.57 12.09
N GLN A 158 7.95 -7.68 11.31
CA GLN A 158 9.02 -6.81 11.79
C GLN A 158 8.50 -5.38 11.90
N SER A 159 8.72 -4.73 13.04
CA SER A 159 8.41 -3.32 13.25
C SER A 159 9.69 -2.47 13.19
N VAL A 160 9.60 -1.36 12.46
CA VAL A 160 10.71 -0.45 12.23
C VAL A 160 10.28 0.96 12.55
N GLU A 161 10.90 1.56 13.57
CA GLU A 161 10.68 2.96 13.92
C GLU A 161 11.41 3.87 12.93
N ILE A 162 10.69 4.82 12.35
CA ILE A 162 11.23 5.88 11.52
C ILE A 162 11.46 7.11 12.38
N LYS A 163 12.74 7.45 12.57
CA LYS A 163 13.15 8.65 13.32
C LYS A 163 13.29 9.85 12.40
N GLY A 164 13.24 11.04 12.98
CA GLY A 164 13.39 12.32 12.26
C GLY A 164 12.06 12.96 11.85
N LEU A 165 10.94 12.23 11.93
CA LEU A 165 9.62 12.83 11.73
C LEU A 165 9.27 13.74 12.92
N GLY A 166 9.16 15.05 12.64
CA GLY A 166 8.59 16.08 13.51
C GLY A 166 9.46 16.67 14.62
N VAL A 167 10.79 16.66 14.45
CA VAL A 167 11.75 17.26 15.40
C VAL A 167 11.48 18.76 15.65
N ASN A 168 10.86 19.48 14.70
CA ASN A 168 10.61 20.92 14.79
C ASN A 168 9.13 21.34 14.70
N ASN A 169 8.18 20.42 14.90
CA ASN A 169 6.78 20.70 14.55
C ASN A 169 5.94 21.22 15.74
N LYS A 170 5.68 22.53 15.76
CA LYS A 170 4.80 23.21 16.75
C LYS A 170 3.31 22.85 16.62
N TYR A 171 2.93 22.15 15.55
CA TYR A 171 1.55 21.76 15.28
C TYR A 171 1.26 20.35 15.79
N SER A 172 0.28 20.25 16.69
CA SER A 172 -0.20 19.03 17.36
C SER A 172 -1.19 18.19 16.53
N GLY A 173 -1.44 18.57 15.26
CA GLY A 173 -2.41 17.92 14.38
C GLY A 173 -1.91 16.60 13.79
N LYS A 174 -2.86 15.70 13.50
CA LYS A 174 -2.61 14.47 12.73
C LYS A 174 -2.21 14.81 11.31
N ARG A 175 -1.17 14.17 10.80
CA ARG A 175 -0.76 14.28 9.39
C ARG A 175 -0.88 12.94 8.71
N ARG A 176 -1.45 12.93 7.51
CA ARG A 176 -1.43 11.74 6.65
C ARG A 176 -0.03 11.53 6.12
N VAL A 177 0.38 10.26 6.03
CA VAL A 177 1.66 9.86 5.45
C VAL A 177 1.37 8.99 4.24
N TYR A 178 2.00 9.33 3.11
CA TYR A 178 1.98 8.54 1.89
C TYR A 178 3.32 7.84 1.75
N THR A 179 3.29 6.54 1.52
CA THR A 179 4.50 5.71 1.38
C THR A 179 4.43 5.02 0.04
N PHE A 180 5.55 5.01 -0.67
CA PHE A 180 5.69 4.37 -1.96
C PHE A 180 6.78 3.31 -1.85
N VAL A 181 6.49 2.09 -2.31
CA VAL A 181 7.49 1.04 -2.43
C VAL A 181 8.24 1.24 -3.74
N ASP A 182 9.54 0.93 -3.76
CA ASP A 182 10.39 0.99 -4.96
C ASP A 182 10.41 2.36 -5.66
N HIS A 183 10.31 3.45 -4.88
CA HIS A 183 10.50 4.80 -5.41
C HIS A 183 11.91 4.93 -5.99
N VAL A 184 11.99 5.24 -7.28
CA VAL A 184 13.23 5.59 -7.98
C VAL A 184 13.21 7.10 -8.20
N GLU A 185 14.16 7.80 -7.58
CA GLU A 185 14.37 9.22 -7.85
C GLU A 185 15.01 9.36 -9.24
N ASP A 186 14.31 10.04 -10.16
CA ASP A 186 14.92 10.48 -11.41
C ASP A 186 15.63 11.82 -11.14
N LEU A 187 16.93 11.76 -10.87
CA LEU A 187 17.74 12.95 -10.62
C LEU A 187 18.16 13.59 -11.95
N ASN A 188 17.24 14.29 -12.61
CA ASN A 188 17.62 15.07 -13.77
C ASN A 188 18.33 16.37 -13.32
N ILE A 189 19.35 16.83 -14.06
CA ILE A 189 20.22 17.95 -13.65
C ILE A 189 19.44 19.28 -13.46
N ASN A 190 18.29 19.42 -14.10
CA ASN A 190 17.39 20.57 -13.90
C ASN A 190 16.57 20.48 -12.60
N ASP A 191 16.28 19.28 -12.12
CA ASP A 191 15.55 19.07 -10.87
C ASP A 191 16.41 19.46 -9.67
N ALA A 192 17.74 19.33 -9.75
CA ALA A 192 18.65 19.81 -8.71
C ALA A 192 18.57 21.35 -8.49
N LYS A 193 18.24 22.13 -9.53
CA LYS A 193 17.98 23.57 -9.40
C LYS A 193 16.58 23.85 -8.82
N LEU A 194 15.58 23.07 -9.22
CA LEU A 194 14.22 23.15 -8.67
C LEU A 194 14.17 22.72 -7.20
N LEU A 195 14.90 21.69 -6.79
CA LEU A 195 15.05 21.25 -5.40
C LEU A 195 15.71 22.34 -4.54
N LYS A 196 16.71 23.05 -5.08
CA LYS A 196 17.30 24.25 -4.42
C LYS A 196 16.32 25.43 -4.35
N GLN A 197 15.42 25.57 -5.30
CA GLN A 197 14.38 26.60 -5.27
C GLN A 197 13.25 26.24 -4.30
N ILE A 198 12.84 24.96 -4.26
CA ILE A 198 11.88 24.42 -3.29
C ILE A 198 12.44 24.52 -1.87
N SER A 199 13.75 24.32 -1.66
CA SER A 199 14.37 24.54 -0.36
C SER A 199 14.27 25.99 0.14
N ILE A 200 14.10 26.96 -0.76
CA ILE A 200 13.89 28.38 -0.44
C ILE A 200 12.40 28.68 -0.16
N TYR A 201 11.47 27.90 -0.73
CA TYR A 201 10.02 27.98 -0.45
C TYR A 201 9.55 27.07 0.71
N ASN A 202 10.45 26.32 1.34
CA ASN A 202 10.17 25.37 2.44
C ASN A 202 9.67 25.98 3.77
N ASN A 203 9.24 27.24 3.79
CA ASN A 203 8.49 27.79 4.91
C ASN A 203 7.02 27.28 5.00
N LEU A 204 6.56 26.43 4.08
CA LEU A 204 5.18 25.90 4.10
C LEU A 204 5.00 24.37 4.06
N CYS A 205 6.04 23.56 3.83
CA CYS A 205 6.00 22.12 4.12
C CYS A 205 7.41 21.53 4.06
N SER A 206 8.06 21.37 5.21
CA SER A 206 9.40 20.79 5.30
C SER A 206 9.35 19.27 5.46
N ILE A 207 9.73 18.56 4.41
CA ILE A 207 10.48 17.30 4.56
C ILE A 207 11.71 17.46 3.68
N SER A 208 12.77 18.03 4.25
CA SER A 208 14.09 18.08 3.64
C SER A 208 15.04 17.26 4.50
N GLU A 209 15.62 16.20 3.92
CA GLU A 209 16.90 15.58 4.26
C GLU A 209 17.28 15.48 5.75
N ASP A 210 16.36 15.09 6.63
CA ASP A 210 16.76 14.61 7.95
C ASP A 210 17.23 13.17 7.81
N LYS A 211 18.46 12.89 8.27
CA LYS A 211 19.04 11.54 8.32
C LYS A 211 18.05 10.58 9.01
N ILE A 212 17.29 9.83 8.23
CA ILE A 212 16.35 8.83 8.72
C ILE A 212 17.18 7.67 9.27
N SER A 213 17.35 7.62 10.58
CA SER A 213 17.96 6.47 11.26
C SER A 213 16.90 5.41 11.54
N VAL A 214 17.18 4.17 11.14
CA VAL A 214 16.25 3.03 11.21
C VAL A 214 16.53 2.20 12.48
N GLY A 215 15.57 2.13 13.41
CA GLY A 215 15.63 1.22 14.56
C GLY A 215 14.90 -0.09 14.25
N ARG A 216 15.56 -1.26 14.39
CA ARG A 216 14.94 -2.57 14.11
C ARG A 216 14.52 -3.29 15.39
N ARG A 217 13.27 -3.76 15.45
CA ARG A 217 12.81 -4.74 16.44
C ARG A 217 12.19 -5.94 15.71
N ARG A 218 12.63 -7.15 16.05
CA ARG A 218 12.15 -8.40 15.45
C ARG A 218 11.35 -9.16 16.49
N ARG A 219 10.09 -9.51 16.20
CA ARG A 219 9.26 -10.39 17.03
C ARG A 219 8.98 -11.69 16.26
N ARG A 220 8.94 -12.81 16.98
CA ARG A 220 8.63 -14.15 16.45
C ARG A 220 7.18 -14.46 16.73
#